data_AF-A0AAW8Z2P3-F1
#
_entry.id   AF-A0AAW8Z2P3-F1
#
_cell.length_a   1.000
_cell.length_b   1.000
_cell.length_c   1.000
_cell.angle_alpha   90.00
_cell.angle_beta   90.00
_cell.angle_gamma   90.00
#
_symmetry.space_group_name_H-M   'P 1'
#
loop_
_entity.id
_entity.type
_entity.pdbx_description
1 polymer ?
#
loop_
_entity_poly.entity_id
_entity_poly.type
_entity_poly.pdbx_seq_one_letter_code
_entity_poly.pdbx_strand_id
1 'polypeptide(L)'
;MSTLIKTAMAVLFAGTCSSAIYATEAETAGKPGGKHNWNNCTTLGCEKDIPITLKVPKKCEIKGGSAIELSKAGGTKTSNYTVRSNTHYVLNITTANNGTNASTYVKHEDDGTVRIPTTITTTKTGGGAIAWGSSNHDGLADDVYTVSVTNSAVAPFQRAGTYSDTYKIKVFY
;
A
#
# COMPACT_ATOMS: atom_id res chain seq x y z
N MET A 1 7.96 47.83 -57.27
CA MET A 1 6.66 47.25 -56.87
C MET A 1 6.65 47.15 -55.36
N SER A 2 5.67 47.56 -54.58
CA SER A 2 4.57 48.51 -54.76
C SER A 2 4.25 48.95 -53.33
N THR A 3 4.04 50.24 -53.18
CA THR A 3 3.68 51.00 -51.99
C THR A 3 2.49 50.42 -51.22
N LEU A 4 2.46 50.60 -49.89
CA LEU A 4 1.28 51.15 -49.21
C LEU A 4 1.66 51.69 -47.81
N ILE A 5 1.62 53.01 -47.74
CA ILE A 5 1.69 53.88 -46.57
C ILE A 5 0.37 53.80 -45.80
N LYS A 6 0.41 53.90 -44.46
CA LYS A 6 -0.45 54.84 -43.70
C LYS A 6 -0.07 54.92 -42.22
N THR A 7 0.44 56.09 -41.87
CA THR A 7 0.53 56.74 -40.57
C THR A 7 -0.85 56.95 -39.93
N ALA A 8 -0.93 56.91 -38.58
CA ALA A 8 -1.45 58.02 -37.76
C ALA A 8 -1.49 57.71 -36.24
N MET A 9 -0.79 58.56 -35.49
CA MET A 9 -1.10 59.22 -34.21
C MET A 9 -1.70 58.46 -32.99
N ALA A 10 -0.85 58.44 -31.96
CA ALA A 10 -1.06 58.63 -30.52
C ALA A 10 -2.47 58.81 -29.95
N VAL A 11 -2.73 58.07 -28.86
CA VAL A 11 -3.58 58.50 -27.76
C VAL A 11 -2.89 58.15 -26.43
N LEU A 12 -2.43 59.19 -25.72
CA LEU A 12 -2.20 59.11 -24.28
C LEU A 12 -3.56 59.02 -23.60
N PHE A 13 -3.83 57.94 -22.88
CA PHE A 13 -4.75 57.97 -21.75
C PHE A 13 -3.97 57.60 -20.48
N ALA A 14 -3.70 58.61 -19.66
CA ALA A 14 -3.50 58.41 -18.24
C ALA A 14 -4.83 57.93 -17.66
N GLY A 15 -4.82 56.77 -17.01
CA GLY A 15 -6.03 56.17 -16.45
C GLY A 15 -5.66 55.01 -15.54
N THR A 16 -5.33 55.35 -14.31
CA THR A 16 -5.21 54.43 -13.17
C THR A 16 -6.43 53.53 -13.07
N CYS A 17 -6.25 52.21 -13.10
CA CYS A 17 -7.12 51.24 -12.43
C CYS A 17 -6.36 49.91 -12.25
N SER A 18 -5.87 49.72 -11.03
CA SER A 18 -5.42 48.43 -10.52
C SER A 18 -6.55 47.42 -10.61
N SER A 19 -6.41 46.37 -11.43
CA SER A 19 -7.12 45.12 -11.17
C SER A 19 -6.22 44.25 -10.30
N ALA A 20 -6.33 44.46 -8.99
CA ALA A 20 -5.80 43.53 -8.00
C ALA A 20 -6.56 42.20 -8.15
N ILE A 21 -5.89 41.16 -8.62
CA ILE A 21 -6.35 39.80 -8.37
C ILE A 21 -5.98 39.52 -6.92
N TYR A 22 -6.94 39.77 -6.02
CA TYR A 22 -6.90 39.28 -4.65
C TYR A 22 -6.96 37.76 -4.70
N ALA A 23 -5.80 37.11 -4.63
CA ALA A 23 -5.74 35.78 -4.05
C ALA A 23 -6.10 35.95 -2.57
N THR A 24 -7.28 35.46 -2.19
CA THR A 24 -7.79 35.48 -0.83
C THR A 24 -6.71 34.97 0.12
N GLU A 25 -6.32 35.88 0.99
CA GLU A 25 -5.31 35.76 2.02
C GLU A 25 -5.82 34.78 3.08
N ALA A 26 -5.49 33.50 2.95
CA ALA A 26 -5.45 32.63 4.12
C ALA A 26 -4.15 32.97 4.86
N GLU A 27 -4.27 33.87 5.83
CA GLU A 27 -3.24 34.30 6.77
C GLU A 27 -2.40 33.13 7.28
N THR A 28 -1.15 33.08 6.83
CA THR A 28 -0.02 33.15 7.78
C THR A 28 1.07 33.97 7.12
N ALA A 29 0.74 35.24 6.84
CA ALA A 29 1.72 36.21 6.38
C ALA A 29 2.80 36.37 7.45
N GLY A 30 4.04 36.04 7.09
CA GLY A 30 5.21 36.29 7.92
C GLY A 30 5.23 37.76 8.36
N LYS A 31 5.50 37.97 9.65
CA LYS A 31 5.54 39.26 10.34
C LYS A 31 6.12 40.41 9.47
N PRO A 32 5.51 41.61 9.49
CA PRO A 32 6.05 42.78 8.80
C PRO A 32 7.31 43.23 9.54
N GLY A 33 8.47 42.98 8.95
CA GLY A 33 9.77 43.29 9.56
C GLY A 33 10.98 42.55 8.97
N GLY A 34 10.81 41.80 7.88
CA GLY A 34 11.95 41.17 7.21
C GLY A 34 12.84 42.21 6.53
N LYS A 35 14.12 42.27 6.90
CA LYS A 35 15.14 43.07 6.19
C LYS A 35 15.08 42.75 4.69
N HIS A 36 15.03 43.77 3.85
CA HIS A 36 15.12 43.59 2.41
C HIS A 36 16.45 42.93 2.03
N ASN A 37 16.37 41.74 1.42
CA ASN A 37 17.55 41.02 0.94
C ASN A 37 17.80 41.35 -0.53
N TRP A 38 18.54 42.45 -0.76
CA TRP A 38 18.90 42.93 -2.10
C TRP A 38 20.01 42.11 -2.76
N ASN A 39 20.62 41.14 -2.05
CA ASN A 39 21.72 40.33 -2.58
C ASN A 39 21.31 39.43 -3.75
N ASN A 40 20.00 39.21 -3.93
CA ASN A 40 19.45 38.42 -5.03
C ASN A 40 18.99 39.28 -6.23
N CYS A 41 19.31 40.58 -6.21
CA CYS A 41 19.02 41.50 -7.30
C CYS A 41 20.32 41.94 -7.98
N THR A 42 20.41 41.74 -9.28
CA THR A 42 21.50 42.23 -10.13
C THR A 42 21.01 43.43 -10.96
N THR A 43 21.90 44.03 -11.75
CA THR A 43 21.53 45.08 -12.72
C THR A 43 20.50 44.63 -13.77
N LEU A 44 20.26 43.32 -13.92
CA LEU A 44 19.31 42.74 -14.87
C LEU A 44 17.94 42.41 -14.25
N GLY A 45 17.83 42.27 -12.92
CA GLY A 45 16.58 41.90 -12.24
C GLY A 45 16.78 41.20 -10.90
N CYS A 46 15.69 40.76 -10.27
CA CYS A 46 15.69 40.02 -9.01
C CYS A 46 15.20 38.58 -9.20
N GLU A 47 15.86 37.63 -8.53
CA GLU A 47 15.49 36.22 -8.56
C GLU A 47 15.11 35.70 -7.17
N LYS A 48 14.16 34.77 -7.12
CA LYS A 48 13.72 34.12 -5.88
C LYS A 48 13.26 32.70 -6.16
N ASP A 49 13.92 31.74 -5.52
CA ASP A 49 13.49 30.34 -5.53
C ASP A 49 12.40 30.10 -4.48
N ILE A 50 11.40 29.31 -4.86
CA ILE A 50 10.34 28.83 -3.96
C ILE A 50 10.43 27.31 -3.89
N PRO A 51 10.79 26.71 -2.74
CA PRO A 51 10.86 25.27 -2.63
C PRO A 51 9.45 24.66 -2.65
N ILE A 52 9.27 23.61 -3.44
CA ILE A 52 8.03 22.81 -3.50
C ILE A 52 8.32 21.43 -2.89
N THR A 53 7.44 20.92 -2.02
CA THR A 53 7.62 19.62 -1.35
C THR A 53 6.30 18.84 -1.30
N LEU A 54 6.37 17.54 -1.58
CA LEU A 54 5.27 16.59 -1.43
C LEU A 54 5.72 15.42 -0.55
N LYS A 55 4.92 15.08 0.48
CA LYS A 55 5.15 13.90 1.33
C LYS A 55 4.10 12.84 1.00
N VAL A 56 4.57 11.65 0.64
CA VAL A 56 3.71 10.48 0.41
C VAL A 56 3.83 9.52 1.60
N PRO A 57 2.76 9.28 2.38
CA PRO A 57 2.81 8.34 3.52
C PRO A 57 2.85 6.88 3.06
N LYS A 58 3.40 6.01 3.91
CA LYS A 58 3.35 4.55 3.73
C LYS A 58 1.90 4.06 3.80
N LYS A 59 1.53 3.14 2.90
CA LYS A 59 0.21 2.52 2.80
C LYS A 59 0.36 1.03 2.46
N CYS A 60 -0.45 0.19 3.09
CA CYS A 60 -0.52 -1.24 2.84
C CYS A 60 -1.96 -1.71 3.00
N GLU A 61 -2.35 -2.65 2.17
CA GLU A 61 -3.66 -3.27 2.16
C GLU A 61 -3.53 -4.76 1.86
N ILE A 62 -4.30 -5.59 2.55
CA ILE A 62 -4.44 -7.02 2.26
C ILE A 62 -5.82 -7.23 1.64
N LYS A 63 -5.87 -7.82 0.45
CA LYS A 63 -7.11 -8.11 -0.30
C LYS A 63 -7.27 -9.60 -0.55
N GLY A 64 -8.51 -10.04 -0.76
CA GLY A 64 -8.81 -11.43 -1.05
C GLY A 64 -8.65 -12.33 0.18
N GLY A 65 -8.39 -13.60 -0.07
CA GLY A 65 -8.42 -14.66 0.94
C GLY A 65 -9.85 -15.11 1.23
N SER A 66 -10.29 -16.17 0.54
CA SER A 66 -11.50 -16.91 0.93
C SER A 66 -11.19 -17.95 2.00
N ALA A 67 -12.22 -18.36 2.75
CA ALA A 67 -12.13 -19.52 3.62
C ALA A 67 -11.70 -20.77 2.83
N ILE A 68 -10.90 -21.62 3.45
CA ILE A 68 -10.43 -22.89 2.88
C ILE A 68 -11.22 -24.02 3.53
N GLU A 69 -12.14 -24.63 2.77
CA GLU A 69 -12.93 -25.77 3.22
C GLU A 69 -12.25 -27.09 2.84
N LEU A 70 -11.76 -27.81 3.84
CA LEU A 70 -11.10 -29.09 3.67
C LEU A 70 -12.10 -30.22 3.41
N SER A 71 -11.63 -31.29 2.77
CA SER A 71 -12.45 -32.48 2.46
C SER A 71 -12.10 -33.64 3.38
N LYS A 72 -13.12 -34.38 3.83
CA LYS A 72 -12.92 -35.65 4.54
C LYS A 72 -12.18 -36.70 3.70
N ALA A 73 -12.25 -36.62 2.37
CA ALA A 73 -11.50 -37.49 1.47
C ALA A 73 -10.01 -37.12 1.37
N GLY A 74 -9.60 -36.02 2.01
CA GLY A 74 -8.26 -35.47 1.88
C GLY A 74 -8.05 -34.65 0.61
N GLY A 75 -6.78 -34.31 0.37
CA GLY A 75 -6.33 -33.54 -0.79
C GLY A 75 -5.91 -32.11 -0.43
N THR A 76 -5.58 -31.35 -1.46
CA THR A 76 -5.11 -29.96 -1.33
C THR A 76 -6.22 -28.99 -1.73
N LYS A 77 -6.40 -27.95 -0.93
CA LYS A 77 -7.28 -26.82 -1.20
C LYS A 77 -6.48 -25.53 -1.14
N THR A 78 -6.89 -24.54 -1.92
CA THR A 78 -6.13 -23.30 -2.06
C THR A 78 -7.00 -22.07 -1.89
N SER A 79 -6.37 -20.97 -1.49
CA SER A 79 -6.94 -19.63 -1.46
C SER A 79 -5.87 -18.62 -1.83
N ASN A 80 -6.26 -17.51 -2.46
CA ASN A 80 -5.34 -16.48 -2.91
C ASN A 80 -5.62 -15.16 -2.18
N TYR A 81 -4.56 -14.45 -1.80
CA TYR A 81 -4.65 -13.10 -1.27
C TYR A 81 -3.57 -12.20 -1.91
N THR A 82 -3.79 -10.89 -1.85
CA THR A 82 -2.88 -9.88 -2.39
C THR A 82 -2.45 -8.93 -1.29
N VAL A 83 -1.15 -8.66 -1.19
CA VAL A 83 -0.62 -7.55 -0.39
C VAL A 83 -0.25 -6.41 -1.35
N ARG A 84 -0.93 -5.27 -1.21
CA ARG A 84 -0.64 -4.05 -1.98
C ARG A 84 0.06 -3.06 -1.07
N SER A 85 1.29 -2.68 -1.38
CA SER A 85 2.08 -1.74 -0.57
C SER A 85 2.85 -0.75 -1.44
N ASN A 86 2.96 0.51 -1.00
CA ASN A 86 3.81 1.52 -1.65
C ASN A 86 5.21 1.63 -1.00
N THR A 87 5.61 0.62 -0.23
CA THR A 87 6.90 0.55 0.46
C THR A 87 7.27 -0.90 0.72
N HIS A 88 8.55 -1.16 1.00
CA HIS A 88 9.03 -2.47 1.42
C HIS A 88 8.39 -2.87 2.75
N TYR A 89 8.12 -4.16 2.94
CA TYR A 89 7.39 -4.63 4.12
C TYR A 89 7.88 -5.98 4.60
N VAL A 90 7.52 -6.30 5.83
CA VAL A 90 7.70 -7.61 6.45
C VAL A 90 6.34 -8.31 6.46
N LEU A 91 6.30 -9.50 5.87
CA LEU A 91 5.17 -10.41 5.94
C LEU A 91 5.41 -11.41 7.07
N ASN A 92 4.49 -11.48 8.03
CA ASN A 92 4.51 -12.49 9.07
C ASN A 92 3.31 -13.44 8.92
N ILE A 93 3.61 -14.72 8.66
CA ILE A 93 2.60 -15.76 8.50
C ILE A 93 2.66 -16.74 9.69
N THR A 94 1.49 -17.01 10.27
CA THR A 94 1.33 -17.92 11.41
C THR A 94 -0.01 -18.66 11.35
N THR A 95 -0.15 -19.73 12.13
CA THR A 95 -1.45 -20.35 12.41
C THR A 95 -1.86 -20.16 13.85
N ALA A 96 -3.16 -20.22 14.13
CA ALA A 96 -3.66 -20.19 15.51
C ALA A 96 -3.23 -21.43 16.29
N ASN A 97 -3.14 -22.59 15.63
CA ASN A 97 -2.89 -23.86 16.32
C ASN A 97 -1.42 -24.25 16.45
N ASN A 98 -0.52 -23.75 15.60
CA ASN A 98 0.89 -24.15 15.62
C ASN A 98 1.90 -23.03 15.29
N GLY A 99 1.49 -21.76 15.36
CA GLY A 99 2.40 -20.62 15.23
C GLY A 99 3.11 -20.59 13.88
N THR A 100 4.44 -20.67 13.86
CA THR A 100 5.27 -20.53 12.64
C THR A 100 5.67 -21.87 12.03
N ASN A 101 4.78 -22.86 12.01
CA ASN A 101 5.08 -24.19 11.49
C ASN A 101 4.10 -24.62 10.39
N ALA A 102 4.64 -25.07 9.26
CA ALA A 102 3.90 -25.59 8.12
C ALA A 102 3.06 -26.83 8.47
N SER A 103 3.60 -27.71 9.31
CA SER A 103 2.90 -28.89 9.81
C SER A 103 2.06 -28.49 11.01
N THR A 104 0.79 -28.18 10.78
CA THR A 104 -0.20 -27.75 11.78
C THR A 104 -1.33 -28.78 11.85
N TYR A 105 -2.47 -28.38 12.38
CA TYR A 105 -3.65 -29.22 12.51
C TYR A 105 -4.89 -28.35 12.71
N VAL A 106 -6.03 -28.87 12.28
CA VAL A 106 -7.34 -28.34 12.67
C VAL A 106 -7.82 -29.04 13.96
N LYS A 107 -8.39 -28.29 14.89
CA LYS A 107 -8.89 -28.78 16.20
C LYS A 107 -10.40 -28.92 16.19
N HIS A 108 -10.91 -29.99 16.78
CA HIS A 108 -12.34 -30.15 17.00
C HIS A 108 -12.89 -29.02 17.89
N GLU A 109 -14.07 -28.51 17.59
CA GLU A 109 -14.70 -27.38 18.28
C GLU A 109 -14.87 -27.60 19.79
N ASP A 110 -15.29 -28.80 20.20
CA ASP A 110 -15.50 -29.14 21.62
C ASP A 110 -14.30 -29.74 22.35
N ASP A 111 -13.22 -30.13 21.62
CA ASP A 111 -12.11 -30.87 22.21
C ASP A 111 -10.79 -30.63 21.48
N GLY A 112 -9.94 -29.79 22.06
CA GLY A 112 -8.64 -29.44 21.49
C GLY A 112 -7.61 -30.58 21.46
N THR A 113 -7.91 -31.75 22.01
CA THR A 113 -7.06 -32.96 21.89
C THR A 113 -7.39 -33.77 20.64
N VAL A 114 -8.63 -33.64 20.12
CA VAL A 114 -9.07 -34.29 18.88
C VAL A 114 -8.71 -33.40 17.69
N ARG A 115 -7.83 -33.90 16.82
CA ARG A 115 -7.15 -33.10 15.79
C ARG A 115 -7.06 -33.85 14.48
N ILE A 116 -7.07 -33.11 13.38
CA ILE A 116 -6.73 -33.63 12.04
C ILE A 116 -5.47 -32.90 11.58
N PRO A 117 -4.35 -33.61 11.32
CA PRO A 117 -3.13 -33.00 10.83
C PRO A 117 -3.32 -32.34 9.47
N THR A 118 -2.67 -31.19 9.28
CA THR A 118 -2.68 -30.46 8.02
C THR A 118 -1.30 -29.89 7.72
N THR A 119 -0.94 -29.83 6.45
CA THR A 119 0.26 -29.11 6.00
C THR A 119 -0.16 -27.88 5.24
N ILE A 120 0.43 -26.72 5.56
CA ILE A 120 0.15 -25.45 4.90
C ILE A 120 1.43 -24.95 4.22
N THR A 121 1.31 -24.57 2.94
CA THR A 121 2.36 -23.88 2.18
C THR A 121 1.83 -22.59 1.59
N THR A 122 2.71 -21.59 1.49
CA THR A 122 2.38 -20.30 0.87
C THR A 122 3.42 -20.01 -0.19
N THR A 123 3.00 -19.61 -1.38
CA THR A 123 3.89 -19.22 -2.48
C THR A 123 3.53 -17.83 -2.99
N LYS A 124 4.53 -17.09 -3.47
CA LYS A 124 4.33 -15.81 -4.16
C LYS A 124 4.30 -16.04 -5.68
N THR A 125 3.34 -15.45 -6.38
CA THR A 125 3.29 -15.49 -7.85
C THR A 125 4.56 -14.88 -8.45
N GLY A 126 5.19 -15.58 -9.40
CA GLY A 126 6.47 -15.15 -9.98
C GLY A 126 7.66 -15.26 -9.02
N GLY A 127 7.46 -15.81 -7.82
CA GLY A 127 8.47 -16.03 -6.80
C GLY A 127 8.50 -17.46 -6.30
N GLY A 128 9.00 -17.64 -5.07
CA GLY A 128 9.15 -18.95 -4.43
C GLY A 128 8.19 -19.18 -3.26
N ALA A 129 8.48 -20.23 -2.51
CA ALA A 129 7.83 -20.51 -1.24
C ALA A 129 8.13 -19.40 -0.22
N ILE A 130 7.12 -19.03 0.57
CA ILE A 130 7.23 -18.06 1.64
C ILE A 130 7.49 -18.80 2.94
N ALA A 131 8.56 -18.40 3.63
CA ALA A 131 8.91 -18.96 4.92
C ALA A 131 7.88 -18.58 5.99
N TRP A 132 7.71 -19.48 6.96
CA TRP A 132 6.89 -19.21 8.14
C TRP A 132 7.52 -18.18 9.06
N GLY A 133 6.69 -17.46 9.82
CA GLY A 133 7.16 -16.30 10.58
C GLY A 133 7.41 -15.12 9.66
N SER A 134 8.43 -14.33 9.96
CA SER A 134 8.71 -13.06 9.28
C SER A 134 9.60 -13.23 8.05
N SER A 135 9.21 -12.60 6.94
CA SER A 135 9.98 -12.54 5.69
C SER A 135 9.91 -11.13 5.09
N ASN A 136 11.02 -10.66 4.51
CA ASN A 136 11.09 -9.34 3.86
C ASN A 136 10.61 -9.43 2.42
N HIS A 137 9.88 -8.39 1.98
CA HIS A 137 9.35 -8.26 0.62
C HIS A 137 9.57 -6.84 0.12
N ASP A 138 9.91 -6.72 -1.17
CA ASP A 138 10.14 -5.43 -1.81
C ASP A 138 8.86 -4.58 -1.88
N GLY A 139 7.69 -5.21 -1.98
CA GLY A 139 6.44 -4.48 -2.19
C GLY A 139 6.51 -3.59 -3.42
N LEU A 140 6.07 -2.33 -3.29
CA LEU A 140 5.98 -1.34 -4.37
C LEU A 140 5.06 -1.75 -5.54
N ALA A 141 4.31 -2.84 -5.38
CA ALA A 141 3.41 -3.43 -6.34
C ALA A 141 2.36 -4.30 -5.62
N ASP A 142 1.52 -4.98 -6.40
CA ASP A 142 0.64 -6.03 -5.92
C ASP A 142 1.41 -7.35 -5.84
N ASP A 143 1.62 -7.82 -4.61
CA ASP A 143 2.18 -9.14 -4.36
C ASP A 143 1.05 -10.15 -4.15
N VAL A 144 0.93 -11.11 -5.06
CA VAL A 144 -0.10 -12.16 -5.01
C VAL A 144 0.47 -13.42 -4.38
N TYR A 145 -0.26 -13.98 -3.41
CA TYR A 145 0.11 -15.17 -2.67
C TYR A 145 -0.96 -16.24 -2.80
N THR A 146 -0.51 -17.49 -2.95
CA THR A 146 -1.36 -18.68 -2.91
C THR A 146 -1.07 -19.46 -1.63
N VAL A 147 -2.08 -19.61 -0.78
CA VAL A 147 -2.06 -20.51 0.38
C VAL A 147 -2.62 -21.85 -0.04
N SER A 148 -1.89 -22.93 0.19
CA SER A 148 -2.33 -24.30 -0.04
C SER A 148 -2.37 -25.05 1.29
N VAL A 149 -3.51 -25.68 1.59
CA VAL A 149 -3.70 -26.50 2.79
C VAL A 149 -4.02 -27.91 2.35
N THR A 150 -3.28 -28.88 2.89
CA THR A 150 -3.43 -30.30 2.57
C THR A 150 -3.77 -31.09 3.82
N ASN A 151 -4.75 -31.99 3.72
CA ASN A 151 -5.02 -33.00 4.73
C ASN A 151 -5.09 -34.40 4.09
N SER A 152 -4.75 -35.43 4.87
CA SER A 152 -5.02 -36.81 4.49
C SER A 152 -6.51 -37.14 4.62
N ALA A 153 -6.93 -38.23 3.96
CA ALA A 153 -8.27 -38.78 4.15
C ALA A 153 -8.51 -39.08 5.64
N VAL A 154 -9.67 -38.69 6.13
CA VAL A 154 -10.07 -38.82 7.52
C VAL A 154 -10.64 -40.21 7.75
N ALA A 155 -10.27 -40.85 8.86
CA ALA A 155 -10.77 -42.19 9.20
C ALA A 155 -12.28 -42.21 9.47
N PRO A 156 -12.99 -43.33 9.22
CA PRO A 156 -14.44 -43.42 9.46
C PRO A 156 -14.87 -43.19 10.91
N PHE A 157 -13.98 -43.44 11.87
CA PHE A 157 -14.20 -43.25 13.30
C PHE A 157 -13.70 -41.90 13.83
N GLN A 158 -13.22 -41.00 12.97
CA GLN A 158 -12.92 -39.64 13.39
C GLN A 158 -14.19 -39.01 13.96
N ARG A 159 -14.05 -38.36 15.13
CA ARG A 159 -15.18 -37.69 15.79
C ARG A 159 -15.86 -36.71 14.83
N ALA A 160 -17.18 -36.82 14.71
CA ALA A 160 -17.99 -35.90 13.93
C ALA A 160 -18.08 -34.54 14.63
N GLY A 161 -17.96 -33.47 13.84
CA GLY A 161 -18.00 -32.09 14.32
C GLY A 161 -17.16 -31.20 13.42
N THR A 162 -17.11 -29.91 13.76
CA THR A 162 -16.32 -28.93 13.02
C THR A 162 -14.88 -28.92 13.54
N TYR A 163 -13.93 -28.87 12.60
CA TYR A 163 -12.52 -28.71 12.92
C TYR A 163 -12.00 -27.39 12.34
N SER A 164 -11.22 -26.65 13.12
CA SER A 164 -10.75 -25.32 12.69
C SER A 164 -9.27 -25.06 13.02
N ASP A 165 -8.65 -24.27 12.16
CA ASP A 165 -7.40 -23.54 12.38
C ASP A 165 -7.59 -22.17 11.70
N THR A 166 -6.76 -21.19 12.04
CA THR A 166 -6.78 -19.86 11.41
C THR A 166 -5.40 -19.54 10.88
N TYR A 167 -5.28 -19.41 9.56
CA TYR A 167 -4.11 -18.83 8.92
C TYR A 167 -4.12 -17.31 9.12
N LYS A 168 -3.08 -16.79 9.76
CA LYS A 168 -2.96 -15.38 10.16
C LYS A 168 -1.89 -14.70 9.33
N ILE A 169 -2.26 -13.57 8.76
CA ILE A 169 -1.40 -12.72 7.94
C ILE A 169 -1.21 -11.40 8.68
N LYS A 170 0.03 -10.99 8.91
CA LYS A 170 0.37 -9.65 9.39
C LYS A 170 1.38 -9.01 8.45
N VAL A 171 1.18 -7.74 8.16
CA VAL A 171 2.10 -6.93 7.36
C VAL A 171 2.49 -5.68 8.15
N PHE A 172 3.79 -5.38 8.20
CA PHE A 172 4.34 -4.22 8.89
C PHE A 172 5.61 -3.70 8.18
N TYR A 173 6.09 -2.52 8.57
CA TYR A 173 7.22 -1.81 7.95
C TYR A 173 8.38 -1.57 8.90
#